data_AF-A0A496X2K8-F1
#
_entry.id   AF-A0A496X2K8-F1
#
_cell.length_a   1.000
_cell.length_b   1.000
_cell.length_c   1.000
_cell.angle_alpha   90.00
_cell.angle_beta   90.00
_cell.angle_gamma   90.00
#
_symmetry.space_group_name_H-M   'P 1'
#
loop_
_entity.id
_entity.type
_entity.pdbx_description
1 polymer ?
#
loop_
_entity_poly.entity_id
_entity_poly.type
_entity_poly.pdbx_seq_one_letter_code
_entity_poly.pdbx_strand_id
1 'polypeptide(L)'
;MEFNVPQGGSSICHIDVYPELPQNGAAQDWRLVNTSLTPTEDVDSLDVQFALASSPQERQSERMILVFSISETVQTPETSWRFTQGGLMYCEGQADILDDMNFNISNDGKVLTATVKCLTDLDMSFNFSLMALHKDNVSGECKIFGSSDPGGTILRR
;
A
#
# COMPACT_ATOMS: atom_id res chain seq x y z
N MET A 1 10.19 -4.91 4.60
CA MET A 1 11.22 -4.21 3.81
C MET A 1 11.29 -2.76 4.29
N GLU A 2 12.48 -2.16 4.36
CA GLU A 2 12.65 -0.79 4.87
C GLU A 2 12.63 0.27 3.76
N PHE A 3 11.78 1.29 3.92
CA PHE A 3 11.64 2.44 3.04
C PHE A 3 12.11 3.71 3.73
N ASN A 4 13.30 4.18 3.36
CA ASN A 4 13.95 5.32 4.02
C ASN A 4 13.50 6.66 3.41
N VAL A 5 13.10 7.60 4.27
CA VAL A 5 12.78 8.99 3.93
C VAL A 5 13.95 9.89 4.34
N PRO A 6 14.59 10.60 3.40
CA PRO A 6 15.70 11.48 3.72
C PRO A 6 15.24 12.68 4.55
N GLN A 7 16.12 13.17 5.41
CA GLN A 7 15.90 14.36 6.22
C GLN A 7 15.44 15.55 5.36
N GLY A 8 14.29 16.12 5.70
CA GLY A 8 13.68 17.25 4.98
C GLY A 8 13.28 16.96 3.52
N GLY A 9 13.32 15.70 3.09
CA GLY A 9 13.13 15.31 1.70
C GLY A 9 11.94 14.37 1.49
N SER A 10 11.91 13.66 0.37
CA SER A 10 10.81 12.75 0.06
C SER A 10 11.33 11.54 -0.71
N SER A 11 10.71 10.39 -0.48
CA SER A 11 11.00 9.15 -1.19
C SER A 11 9.75 8.64 -1.91
N ILE A 12 9.95 7.98 -3.05
CA ILE A 12 8.88 7.35 -3.82
C ILE A 12 9.25 5.90 -4.04
N CYS A 13 8.30 4.99 -3.81
CA CYS A 13 8.45 3.58 -4.17
C CYS A 13 7.23 3.10 -4.95
N HIS A 14 7.50 2.49 -6.10
CA HIS A 14 6.57 1.75 -6.92
C HIS A 14 6.53 0.28 -6.49
N ILE A 15 5.31 -0.21 -6.29
CA ILE A 15 5.02 -1.59 -5.88
C ILE A 15 3.98 -2.14 -6.85
N ASP A 16 4.31 -3.24 -7.52
CA ASP A 16 3.33 -3.99 -8.30
C ASP A 16 2.56 -4.94 -7.37
N VAL A 17 1.25 -4.95 -7.52
CA VAL A 17 0.31 -5.76 -6.74
C VAL A 17 -0.25 -6.84 -7.63
N TYR A 18 -0.24 -8.08 -7.13
CA TYR A 18 -0.78 -9.25 -7.79
C TYR A 18 -1.92 -9.80 -6.92
N PRO A 19 -3.16 -9.30 -7.11
CA PRO A 19 -4.32 -9.80 -6.39
C PRO A 19 -4.61 -11.26 -6.72
N GLU A 20 -5.06 -12.00 -5.71
CA GLU A 20 -5.51 -13.37 -5.85
C GLU A 20 -6.95 -13.53 -5.36
N LEU A 21 -7.69 -14.43 -6.02
CA LEU A 21 -9.02 -14.83 -5.57
C LEU A 21 -8.91 -15.67 -4.29
N PRO A 22 -9.90 -15.58 -3.38
CA PRO A 22 -9.97 -16.45 -2.21
C PRO A 22 -9.88 -17.93 -2.58
N GLN A 23 -9.08 -18.70 -1.82
CA GLN A 23 -9.03 -20.15 -1.93
C GLN A 23 -9.70 -20.77 -0.70
N ASN A 24 -10.54 -21.79 -0.91
CA ASN A 24 -11.26 -22.48 0.17
C ASN A 24 -12.08 -21.54 1.09
N GLY A 25 -12.56 -20.41 0.54
CA GLY A 25 -13.34 -19.41 1.29
C GLY A 25 -12.51 -18.47 2.15
N ALA A 26 -11.18 -18.54 2.11
CA ALA A 26 -10.27 -17.67 2.85
C ALA A 26 -9.58 -16.66 1.92
N ALA A 27 -9.32 -15.44 2.44
CA ALA A 27 -8.47 -14.45 1.77
C ALA A 27 -7.07 -15.03 1.48
N GLN A 28 -6.40 -14.51 0.46
CA GLN A 28 -5.05 -14.94 0.06
C GLN A 28 -4.06 -13.79 0.23
N ASP A 29 -2.80 -14.15 0.41
CA ASP A 29 -1.71 -13.18 0.43
C ASP A 29 -1.52 -12.68 -0.99
N TRP A 30 -1.73 -11.39 -1.19
CA TRP A 30 -1.44 -10.78 -2.48
C TRP A 30 0.05 -10.54 -2.56
N ARG A 31 0.67 -10.98 -3.64
CA ARG A 31 2.09 -10.75 -3.85
C ARG A 31 2.32 -9.26 -4.15
N LEU A 32 3.25 -8.66 -3.44
CA LEU A 32 3.70 -7.28 -3.62
C LEU A 32 5.16 -7.31 -4.08
N VAL A 33 5.48 -6.56 -5.14
CA VAL A 33 6.84 -6.53 -5.70
C VAL A 33 7.34 -5.09 -5.80
N ASN A 34 8.44 -4.77 -5.14
CA ASN A 34 9.10 -3.48 -5.27
C ASN A 34 9.80 -3.40 -6.63
N THR A 35 9.22 -2.59 -7.52
CA THR A 35 9.72 -2.36 -8.88
C THR A 35 10.65 -1.15 -8.99
N SER A 36 10.90 -0.47 -7.87
CA SER A 36 11.86 0.65 -7.80
C SER A 36 13.30 0.19 -7.63
N LEU A 37 13.52 -1.09 -7.31
CA LEU A 37 14.84 -1.69 -7.17
C LEU A 37 15.26 -2.49 -8.41
N THR A 38 16.56 -2.73 -8.52
CA THR A 38 17.13 -3.64 -9.52
C THR A 38 18.22 -4.49 -8.84
N PRO A 39 18.00 -5.81 -8.63
CA PRO A 39 16.80 -6.56 -8.99
C PRO A 39 15.56 -6.15 -8.19
N THR A 40 14.38 -6.46 -8.71
CA THR A 40 13.10 -6.29 -7.99
C THR A 40 13.01 -7.28 -6.84
N GLU A 41 12.32 -6.92 -5.77
CA GLU A 41 12.20 -7.75 -4.55
C GLU A 41 10.75 -7.86 -4.11
N ASP A 42 10.38 -8.99 -3.52
CA ASP A 42 9.06 -9.16 -2.91
C ASP A 42 8.97 -8.30 -1.64
N VAL A 43 7.78 -7.76 -1.34
CA VAL A 43 7.51 -6.90 -0.19
C VAL A 43 6.60 -7.62 0.79
N ASP A 44 7.21 -8.12 1.87
CA ASP A 44 6.48 -8.81 2.94
C ASP A 44 5.94 -7.86 4.02
N SER A 45 6.50 -6.64 4.11
CA SER A 45 6.09 -5.60 5.08
C SER A 45 6.44 -4.19 4.58
N LEU A 46 5.61 -3.20 4.94
CA LEU A 46 5.80 -1.79 4.60
C LEU A 46 6.37 -1.00 5.79
N ASP A 47 7.68 -1.09 6.01
CA ASP A 47 8.34 -0.39 7.11
C ASP A 47 8.94 0.94 6.64
N VAL A 48 8.28 2.05 6.95
CA VAL A 48 8.69 3.40 6.55
C VAL A 48 9.50 4.06 7.66
N GLN A 49 10.72 4.46 7.34
CA GLN A 49 11.66 5.07 8.30
C GLN A 49 11.94 6.53 7.95
N PHE A 50 11.70 7.41 8.91
CA PHE A 50 11.99 8.83 8.84
C PHE A 50 13.25 9.15 9.65
N ALA A 51 14.02 10.14 9.21
CA ALA A 51 15.25 10.54 9.90
C ALA A 51 14.99 11.03 11.34
N LEU A 52 15.75 10.52 12.31
CA LEU A 52 15.60 10.88 13.73
C LEU A 52 15.93 12.35 14.04
N ALA A 53 16.94 12.92 13.39
CA ALA A 53 17.51 14.24 13.72
C ALA A 53 16.80 15.44 13.04
N SER A 54 15.62 15.23 12.45
CA SER A 54 14.93 16.27 11.69
C SER A 54 14.29 17.32 12.58
N SER A 55 14.56 18.58 12.28
CA SER A 55 13.90 19.74 12.88
C SER A 55 12.40 19.78 12.54
N PRO A 56 11.55 20.45 13.34
CA PRO A 56 10.12 20.54 13.06
C PRO A 56 9.77 21.02 11.65
N GLN A 57 10.58 21.91 11.06
CA GLN A 57 10.38 22.41 9.71
C GLN A 57 10.73 21.37 8.63
N GLU A 58 11.78 20.58 8.84
CA GLU A 58 12.14 19.46 7.96
C GLU A 58 11.08 18.37 7.99
N ARG A 59 10.54 18.05 9.18
CA ARG A 59 9.46 17.06 9.35
C ARG A 59 8.22 17.38 8.51
N GLN A 60 7.92 18.66 8.24
CA GLN A 60 6.80 19.06 7.37
C GLN A 60 7.03 18.74 5.88
N SER A 61 8.30 18.61 5.48
CA SER A 61 8.70 18.27 4.11
C SER A 61 8.90 16.77 3.90
N GLU A 62 9.06 16.03 4.99
CA GLU A 62 9.25 14.58 4.99
C GLU A 62 7.98 13.83 4.59
N ARG A 63 8.10 12.95 3.59
CA ARG A 63 7.03 12.07 3.15
C ARG A 63 7.56 10.89 2.35
N MET A 64 6.93 9.74 2.55
CA MET A 64 7.06 8.58 1.69
C MET A 64 5.83 8.50 0.79
N ILE A 65 6.04 8.28 -0.51
CA ILE A 65 4.97 8.04 -1.46
C ILE A 65 5.07 6.59 -1.92
N LEU A 66 4.11 5.76 -1.51
CA LEU A 66 3.97 4.39 -2.00
C LEU A 66 2.97 4.40 -3.15
N VAL A 67 3.39 3.91 -4.32
CA VAL A 67 2.58 3.81 -5.53
C VAL A 67 2.33 2.34 -5.81
N PHE A 68 1.16 1.86 -5.42
CA PHE A 68 0.69 0.51 -5.69
C PHE A 68 0.01 0.46 -7.05
N SER A 69 0.49 -0.40 -7.94
CA SER A 69 -0.08 -0.60 -9.27
C SER A 69 -0.55 -2.04 -9.40
N ILE A 70 -1.81 -2.26 -9.80
CA ILE A 70 -2.24 -3.63 -10.11
C ILE A 70 -1.50 -4.09 -11.36
N SER A 71 -0.79 -5.21 -11.25
CA SER A 71 0.01 -5.74 -12.35
C SER A 71 -0.85 -5.99 -13.59
N GLU A 72 -0.37 -5.58 -14.76
CA GLU A 72 -1.06 -5.90 -16.03
C GLU A 72 -1.09 -7.41 -16.30
N THR A 73 -0.24 -8.21 -15.65
CA THR A 73 -0.23 -9.67 -15.80
C THR A 73 -1.47 -10.35 -15.23
N VAL A 74 -2.14 -9.73 -14.25
CA VAL A 74 -3.40 -10.23 -13.68
C VAL A 74 -4.63 -9.68 -14.41
N GLN A 75 -4.44 -8.82 -15.41
CA GLN A 75 -5.51 -8.29 -16.25
C GLN A 75 -5.62 -9.18 -17.49
N THR A 76 -6.74 -9.89 -17.66
CA THR A 76 -6.94 -10.80 -18.79
C THR A 76 -8.22 -10.45 -19.54
N PRO A 77 -8.44 -10.99 -20.76
CA PRO A 77 -9.73 -10.84 -21.43
C PRO A 77 -10.92 -11.30 -20.56
N GLU A 78 -10.70 -12.27 -19.67
CA GLU A 78 -11.70 -12.86 -18.77
C GLU A 78 -11.80 -12.15 -17.42
N THR A 79 -10.75 -11.45 -16.97
CA THR A 79 -10.68 -10.89 -15.61
C THR A 79 -10.16 -9.45 -15.59
N SER A 80 -10.78 -8.59 -14.78
CA SER A 80 -10.25 -7.25 -14.51
C SER A 80 -10.18 -6.98 -13.01
N TRP A 81 -9.10 -6.35 -12.56
CA TRP A 81 -8.91 -5.94 -11.18
C TRP A 81 -8.77 -4.42 -11.05
N ARG A 82 -9.41 -3.84 -10.04
CA ARG A 82 -9.36 -2.40 -9.73
C ARG A 82 -9.39 -2.17 -8.23
N PHE A 83 -8.55 -1.28 -7.69
CA PHE A 83 -8.67 -0.82 -6.32
C PHE A 83 -10.05 -0.21 -6.06
N THR A 84 -10.55 -0.38 -4.84
CA THR A 84 -11.87 0.11 -4.43
C THR A 84 -11.87 0.46 -2.94
N GLN A 85 -12.97 1.06 -2.45
CA GLN A 85 -13.17 1.40 -1.03
C GLN A 85 -12.02 2.23 -0.41
N GLY A 86 -11.43 3.17 -1.16
CA GLY A 86 -10.28 3.96 -0.68
C GLY A 86 -8.93 3.23 -0.77
N GLY A 87 -8.92 1.98 -1.24
CA GLY A 87 -7.73 1.22 -1.59
C GLY A 87 -7.30 0.24 -0.51
N LEU A 88 -7.78 0.43 0.72
CA LEU A 88 -7.47 -0.41 1.86
C LEU A 88 -8.57 -0.40 2.91
N MET A 89 -8.47 -1.36 3.83
CA MET A 89 -9.28 -1.44 5.05
C MET A 89 -8.36 -1.74 6.24
N TYR A 90 -8.39 -0.89 7.27
CA TYR A 90 -7.67 -1.18 8.52
C TYR A 90 -8.23 -2.42 9.20
N CYS A 91 -7.36 -3.21 9.82
CA CYS A 91 -7.79 -4.33 10.65
C CYS A 91 -8.58 -3.85 11.87
N GLU A 92 -9.41 -4.73 12.43
CA GLU A 92 -10.25 -4.38 13.59
C GLU A 92 -9.40 -3.88 14.77
N GLY A 93 -9.81 -2.75 15.36
CA GLY A 93 -9.08 -2.10 16.46
C GLY A 93 -7.85 -1.31 16.02
N GLN A 94 -7.53 -1.27 14.72
CA GLN A 94 -6.49 -0.43 14.14
C GLN A 94 -7.12 0.76 13.42
N ALA A 95 -6.48 1.92 13.54
CA ALA A 95 -6.81 3.11 12.79
C ALA A 95 -5.57 3.99 12.73
N ASP A 96 -5.48 4.81 11.68
CA ASP A 96 -4.52 5.90 11.65
C ASP A 96 -5.04 7.03 12.54
N ILE A 97 -4.71 6.94 13.83
CA ILE A 97 -5.12 7.92 14.85
C ILE A 97 -4.31 9.23 14.71
N LEU A 98 -3.17 9.17 14.02
CA LEU A 98 -2.24 10.30 13.87
C LEU A 98 -2.45 11.07 12.55
N ASP A 99 -3.30 10.58 11.65
CA ASP A 99 -3.53 11.11 10.29
C ASP A 99 -2.21 11.21 9.49
N ASP A 100 -1.35 10.22 9.71
CA ASP A 100 -0.02 10.11 9.11
C ASP A 100 -0.10 9.48 7.70
N MET A 101 -1.24 8.93 7.28
CA MET A 101 -1.43 8.28 5.99
C MET A 101 -2.63 8.80 5.20
N ASN A 102 -2.38 9.26 3.98
CA ASN A 102 -3.41 9.67 3.04
C ASN A 102 -3.41 8.78 1.79
N PHE A 103 -4.59 8.35 1.33
CA PHE A 103 -4.74 7.42 0.22
C PHE A 103 -5.57 8.01 -0.92
N ASN A 104 -5.16 7.70 -2.15
CA ASN A 104 -5.85 8.13 -3.37
C ASN A 104 -5.84 7.02 -4.41
N ILE A 105 -6.99 6.77 -5.05
CA ILE A 105 -7.12 5.82 -6.15
C ILE A 105 -7.28 6.58 -7.47
N SER A 106 -6.54 6.17 -8.50
CA SER A 106 -6.69 6.70 -9.86
C SER A 106 -8.10 6.47 -10.42
N ASN A 107 -8.54 7.32 -11.36
CA ASN A 107 -9.89 7.24 -11.92
C ASN A 107 -10.23 5.88 -12.57
N ASP A 108 -9.23 5.17 -13.09
CA ASP A 108 -9.38 3.83 -13.68
C ASP A 108 -9.31 2.70 -12.64
N GLY A 109 -8.97 3.01 -11.39
CA GLY A 109 -8.80 2.07 -10.29
C GLY A 109 -7.53 1.24 -10.37
N LYS A 110 -6.59 1.52 -11.28
CA LYS A 110 -5.38 0.69 -11.45
C LYS A 110 -4.24 1.06 -10.50
N VAL A 111 -4.24 2.28 -9.99
CA VAL A 111 -3.17 2.82 -9.14
C VAL A 111 -3.77 3.30 -7.82
N LEU A 112 -3.16 2.88 -6.72
CA LEU A 112 -3.39 3.40 -5.37
C LEU A 112 -2.10 4.10 -4.93
N THR A 113 -2.22 5.36 -4.53
CA THR A 113 -1.12 6.13 -3.94
C THR A 113 -1.35 6.29 -2.45
N ALA A 114 -0.38 5.91 -1.63
CA ALA A 114 -0.34 6.21 -0.21
C ALA A 114 0.74 7.26 0.06
N THR A 115 0.36 8.39 0.64
CA THR A 115 1.28 9.39 1.16
C THR A 115 1.40 9.18 2.66
N VAL A 116 2.59 8.78 3.09
CA VAL A 116 2.92 8.52 4.49
C VAL A 116 3.77 9.67 5.02
N LYS A 117 3.44 10.17 6.20
CA LYS A 117 4.14 11.21 6.95
C LYS A 117 4.39 10.69 8.36
N CYS A 118 5.21 11.41 9.10
CA CYS A 118 5.42 11.14 10.51
C CYS A 118 5.72 12.48 11.18
N LEU A 119 4.74 13.13 11.80
CA LEU A 119 4.98 14.44 12.44
C LEU A 119 5.44 14.33 13.89
N THR A 120 5.26 13.16 14.49
CA THR A 120 5.61 12.87 15.88
C THR A 120 6.84 11.97 15.98
N ASP A 121 7.35 11.76 17.20
CA ASP A 121 8.40 10.78 17.48
C ASP A 121 7.81 9.45 18.01
N LEU A 122 6.51 9.25 17.83
CA LEU A 122 5.83 8.01 18.22
C LEU A 122 5.92 7.00 17.07
N ASP A 123 6.45 5.84 17.39
CA ASP A 123 6.40 4.68 16.51
C ASP A 123 4.94 4.21 16.38
N MET A 124 4.49 3.98 15.14
CA MET A 124 3.16 3.47 14.85
C MET A 124 3.26 2.18 14.04
N SER A 125 2.64 1.10 14.53
CA SER A 125 2.36 -0.07 13.72
C SER A 125 0.96 0.07 13.12
N PHE A 126 0.80 -0.35 11.87
CA PHE A 126 -0.49 -0.34 11.20
C PHE A 126 -0.67 -1.66 10.44
N ASN A 127 -1.89 -2.16 10.45
CA ASN A 127 -2.28 -3.36 9.72
C ASN A 127 -3.47 -3.00 8.83
N PHE A 128 -3.36 -3.30 7.54
CA PHE A 128 -4.40 -3.03 6.57
C PHE A 128 -4.45 -4.10 5.47
N SER A 129 -5.64 -4.41 5.00
CA SER A 129 -5.83 -5.18 3.78
C SER A 129 -5.92 -4.24 2.58
N LEU A 130 -5.22 -4.53 1.49
CA LEU A 130 -5.51 -3.88 0.21
C LEU A 130 -6.85 -4.37 -0.32
N MET A 131 -7.67 -3.46 -0.85
CA MET A 131 -9.03 -3.76 -1.29
C MET A 131 -9.17 -3.55 -2.79
N ALA A 132 -9.64 -4.59 -3.50
CA ALA A 132 -9.84 -4.54 -4.94
C ALA A 132 -11.16 -5.21 -5.37
N LEU A 133 -11.79 -4.62 -6.37
CA LEU A 133 -12.87 -5.19 -7.15
C LEU A 133 -12.29 -6.11 -8.23
N HIS A 134 -12.69 -7.36 -8.20
CA HIS A 134 -12.55 -8.30 -9.29
C HIS A 134 -13.82 -8.29 -10.14
N LYS A 135 -13.64 -8.20 -11.45
CA LYS A 135 -14.70 -8.34 -12.44
C LYS A 135 -14.42 -9.54 -13.33
N ASP A 136 -15.36 -10.45 -13.38
CA ASP A 136 -15.44 -11.44 -14.46
C ASP A 136 -15.99 -10.74 -15.70
N ASN A 137 -15.16 -10.64 -16.74
CA ASN A 137 -15.49 -9.94 -17.98
C ASN A 137 -16.44 -10.74 -18.88
N VAL A 138 -16.59 -12.05 -18.65
CA VAL A 138 -17.50 -12.93 -19.39
C VAL A 138 -18.91 -12.88 -18.79
N SER A 139 -19.03 -13.09 -17.49
CA SER A 139 -20.33 -13.09 -16.80
C SER A 139 -20.81 -11.69 -16.41
N GLY A 140 -19.88 -10.73 -16.29
CA GLY A 140 -20.14 -9.40 -15.77
C GLY A 140 -20.24 -9.34 -14.24
N GLU A 141 -20.01 -10.46 -13.54
CA GLU A 141 -20.06 -10.50 -12.08
C GLU A 141 -18.91 -9.68 -11.47
N CYS A 142 -19.25 -8.93 -10.42
CA CYS A 142 -18.33 -8.04 -9.71
C CYS A 142 -18.29 -8.44 -8.22
N LYS A 143 -17.10 -8.69 -7.70
CA LYS A 143 -16.87 -9.06 -6.29
C LYS A 143 -15.70 -8.27 -5.72
N ILE A 144 -15.79 -7.91 -4.44
CA ILE A 144 -14.73 -7.19 -3.73
C ILE A 144 -13.95 -8.20 -2.90
N PHE A 145 -12.63 -8.12 -2.97
CA PHE A 145 -11.69 -8.95 -2.23
C PHE A 145 -10.66 -8.08 -1.52
N GLY A 146 -10.15 -8.61 -0.40
CA GLY A 146 -9.06 -8.01 0.37
C GLY A 146 -7.86 -8.95 0.46
N SER A 147 -6.66 -8.39 0.49
CA SER A 147 -5.43 -9.15 0.81
C SER A 147 -5.40 -9.55 2.29
N SER A 148 -4.69 -10.63 2.64
CA SER A 148 -4.49 -11.05 4.05
C SER A 148 -3.46 -10.23 4.85
N ASP A 149 -3.45 -8.91 4.64
CA ASP A 149 -2.64 -7.92 5.38
C ASP A 149 -1.13 -7.97 5.12
N PRO A 150 -0.58 -7.06 4.28
CA PRO A 150 0.87 -6.84 4.24
C PRO A 150 1.45 -6.20 5.51
N GLY A 151 0.65 -5.50 6.32
CA GLY A 151 1.10 -4.80 7.53
C GLY A 151 2.25 -3.81 7.32
N GLY A 152 2.61 -3.10 8.38
CA GLY A 152 3.78 -2.23 8.36
C GLY A 152 4.01 -1.43 9.62
N THR A 153 5.12 -0.71 9.63
CA THR A 153 5.48 0.21 10.71
C THR A 153 5.94 1.55 10.16
N ILE A 154 5.57 2.63 10.85
CA ILE A 154 6.13 3.99 10.66
C ILE A 154 6.99 4.28 11.87
N LEU A 155 8.27 4.56 11.64
CA LEU A 155 9.26 4.74 12.69
C LEU A 155 10.15 5.96 12.41
N ARG A 156 10.68 6.58 13.46
CA ARG A 156 11.81 7.53 13.35
C ARG A 156 13.09 6.87 13.85
N ARG A 157 14.11 6.79 12.99
CA ARG A 157 15.41 6.13 13.30
C ARG A 157 16.60 6.90 12.75
#